data_AF-A0A9D1TG86-F1
#
_entry.id   AF-A0A9D1TG86-F1
#
_cell.length_a   1.000
_cell.length_b   1.000
_cell.length_c   1.000
_cell.angle_alpha   90.00
_cell.angle_beta   90.00
_cell.angle_gamma   90.00
#
_symmetry.space_group_name_H-M   'P 1'
#
loop_
_entity.id
_entity.type
_entity.pdbx_description
1 polymer ?
#
loop_
_entity_poly.entity_id
_entity_poly.type
_entity_poly.pdbx_seq_one_letter_code
_entity_poly.pdbx_strand_id
1 'polypeptide(L)' 'MLDFLAKGHVLLEDIPGVGKTTMAVAFSRTMLLDYKRVQFTPDVLPSDLTGFSIYRREEENIYFPKCL' A
#
# COMPACT_ATOMS: atom_id res chain seq x y z
N MET A 1 -17.97 -5.98 -4.88
CA MET A 1 -17.77 -5.53 -6.28
C MET A 1 -18.25 -4.10 -6.48
N LEU A 2 -19.47 -3.75 -6.00
CA LEU A 2 -19.98 -2.37 -6.02
C LEU A 2 -19.01 -1.35 -5.39
N ASP A 3 -18.50 -1.62 -4.18
CA ASP A 3 -17.56 -0.69 -3.52
C ASP A 3 -16.30 -0.45 -4.34
N PHE A 4 -15.72 -1.49 -4.96
CA PHE A 4 -14.50 -1.33 -5.76
C PHE A 4 -14.73 -0.49 -7.03
N LEU A 5 -15.86 -0.72 -7.71
CA LEU A 5 -16.25 0.07 -8.89
C LEU A 5 -16.57 1.53 -8.53
N ALA A 6 -17.02 1.76 -7.30
CA ALA A 6 -17.28 3.09 -6.74
C ALA A 6 -16.03 3.75 -6.11
N LYS A 7 -14.84 3.14 -6.20
CA LYS A 7 -13.60 3.58 -5.52
C LYS A 7 -13.74 3.68 -3.99
N GLY A 8 -14.59 2.86 -3.40
CA GLY A 8 -14.77 2.73 -1.96
C GLY A 8 -13.65 1.93 -1.29
N HIS A 9 -13.52 2.11 0.02
CA HIS A 9 -12.58 1.36 0.87
C HIS A 9 -13.32 0.23 1.58
N VAL A 10 -12.72 -0.97 1.60
CA VAL A 10 -13.29 -2.14 2.27
C VAL A 10 -12.41 -2.49 3.47
N LEU A 11 -13.04 -2.60 4.64
CA LEU A 11 -12.41 -3.10 5.85
C LEU A 11 -12.82 -4.56 6.06
N LEU A 12 -11.85 -5.46 6.20
CA LEU A 12 -12.07 -6.87 6.49
C LEU A 12 -11.72 -7.15 7.95
N GLU A 13 -12.71 -7.08 8.84
CA GLU A 13 -12.58 -7.50 10.24
C GLU A 13 -13.03 -8.93 10.40
N ASP A 14 -12.20 -9.79 11.01
CA ASP A 14 -12.58 -11.15 11.43
C ASP A 14 -11.40 -11.72 12.27
N ILE A 15 -11.54 -12.92 12.84
CA ILE A 15 -10.58 -13.61 13.72
C ILE A 15 -9.24 -13.88 13.00
N PRO A 16 -8.07 -13.80 13.67
CA PRO A 16 -6.78 -14.13 13.05
C PRO A 16 -6.73 -15.59 12.57
N GLY A 17 -6.06 -15.84 11.44
CA GLY A 17 -5.85 -17.19 10.90
C GLY A 17 -6.88 -17.67 9.87
N VAL A 18 -7.96 -16.93 9.63
CA VAL A 18 -9.04 -17.28 8.67
C VAL A 18 -8.76 -16.86 7.22
N GLY A 19 -7.51 -16.53 6.88
CA GLY A 19 -7.11 -16.32 5.49
C GLY A 19 -7.54 -15.00 4.84
N LYS A 20 -7.93 -13.96 5.60
CA LYS A 20 -8.27 -12.61 5.08
C LYS A 20 -7.28 -12.08 4.04
N THR A 21 -5.98 -12.14 4.36
CA THR A 21 -4.92 -11.69 3.44
C THR A 21 -4.89 -12.53 2.17
N THR A 22 -5.02 -13.85 2.30
CA THR A 22 -5.03 -14.78 1.17
C THR A 22 -6.24 -14.52 0.26
N MET A 23 -7.41 -14.24 0.83
CA MET A 23 -8.62 -13.90 0.09
C MET A 23 -8.45 -12.59 -0.69
N ALA A 24 -7.90 -11.54 -0.06
CA ALA A 24 -7.63 -10.28 -0.72
C ALA A 24 -6.63 -10.42 -1.89
N VAL A 25 -5.57 -11.20 -1.72
CA VAL A 25 -4.57 -11.47 -2.76
C VAL A 25 -5.13 -12.33 -3.90
N ALA A 26 -5.90 -13.36 -3.58
CA ALA A 26 -6.54 -14.20 -4.59
C ALA A 26 -7.52 -13.38 -5.43
N PHE A 27 -8.30 -12.51 -4.77
CA PHE A 27 -9.24 -11.62 -5.42
C PHE A 27 -8.53 -10.61 -6.36
N SER A 28 -7.48 -9.94 -5.91
CA SER A 28 -6.72 -9.00 -6.76
C SER A 28 -6.13 -9.69 -7.99
N ARG A 29 -5.61 -10.91 -7.84
CA ARG A 29 -5.10 -11.74 -8.94
C ARG A 29 -6.19 -12.11 -9.94
N THR A 30 -7.37 -12.52 -9.47
CA THR A 30 -8.49 -12.87 -10.37
C THR A 30 -9.03 -11.67 -11.15
N MET A 31 -8.90 -10.47 -10.61
CA MET A 31 -9.35 -9.23 -11.25
C MET A 31 -8.24 -8.48 -12.00
N LEU A 32 -7.02 -9.05 -12.10
CA LEU A 32 -5.86 -8.41 -12.72
C LEU A 32 -5.58 -6.99 -12.16
N LEU A 33 -5.76 -6.82 -10.85
CA LEU A 33 -5.54 -5.55 -10.16
C LEU A 33 -4.14 -5.48 -9.54
N ASP A 34 -3.58 -4.27 -9.52
CA ASP A 34 -2.37 -4.00 -8.76
C ASP A 34 -2.63 -4.18 -7.26
N TYR A 35 -1.76 -4.96 -6.61
CA TYR A 35 -1.84 -5.25 -5.19
C TYR A 35 -0.59 -4.73 -4.49
N LYS A 36 -0.79 -3.83 -3.51
CA LYS A 36 0.25 -3.36 -2.59
C LYS A 36 -0.19 -3.66 -1.16
N ARG A 37 0.72 -4.22 -0.36
CA ARG A 37 0.49 -4.49 1.06
C ARG A 37 1.28 -3.51 1.90
N VAL A 38 0.59 -2.80 2.77
CA VAL A 38 1.19 -1.97 3.82
C VAL A 38 0.87 -2.61 5.17
N GLN A 39 1.90 -2.81 5.99
CA GLN A 39 1.73 -3.25 7.36
C GLN A 39 2.06 -2.08 8.29
N PHE A 40 1.07 -1.60 9.03
CA PHE A 40 1.31 -0.60 10.06
C PHE A 40 2.00 -1.29 11.24
N THR A 41 3.27 -0.96 11.46
CA THR A 41 3.98 -1.16 12.72
C THR A 41 4.12 0.21 13.41
N PRO A 42 4.29 0.27 14.73
CA PRO A 42 4.43 1.56 15.44
C PRO A 42 5.63 2.38 14.96
N ASP A 43 6.58 1.75 14.27
CA ASP A 43 7.78 2.38 13.73
C ASP A 43 7.60 2.93 12.30
N VAL A 44 6.45 2.69 11.64
CA VAL A 44 6.21 3.20 10.28
C VAL A 44 6.06 4.71 10.32
N LEU A 45 6.95 5.42 9.62
CA LEU A 45 6.86 6.86 9.46
C LEU A 45 5.94 7.20 8.27
N PRO A 46 5.21 8.33 8.31
CA PRO A 46 4.43 8.78 7.15
C PRO A 46 5.28 8.92 5.88
N SER A 47 6.55 9.30 6.04
CA SER A 47 7.53 9.37 4.95
C SER A 47 7.77 8.05 4.24
N ASP A 48 7.56 6.91 4.91
CA ASP A 48 7.72 5.58 4.31
C ASP A 48 6.56 5.25 3.35
N LEU A 49 5.43 5.96 3.49
CA LEU A 49 4.23 5.80 2.67
C LEU A 49 4.09 6.89 1.60
N THR A 50 4.30 8.15 1.98
CA THR A 50 4.15 9.28 1.06
C THR A 50 5.43 9.58 0.27
N GLY A 51 6.55 9.00 0.68
CA GLY A 51 7.88 9.36 0.19
C GLY A 51 8.43 10.63 0.84
N PHE A 52 9.70 10.90 0.56
CA PHE A 52 10.41 12.09 1.01
C PHE A 52 11.32 12.61 -0.12
N SER A 53 11.71 13.89 -0.05
CA SER A 53 12.61 14.52 -1.02
C SER A 53 14.02 14.60 -0.45
N ILE A 54 15.01 14.08 -1.19
CA ILE A 54 16.42 14.20 -0.85
C ILE A 54 17.06 15.24 -1.77
N TYR A 55 17.59 16.31 -1.19
CA TYR A 55 18.40 17.27 -1.95
C TYR A 55 19.82 16.72 -2.13
N ARG A 56 20.23 16.49 -3.38
CA ARG A 56 21.58 16.03 -3.73
C ARG A 56 22.41 17.22 -4.17
N ARG A 57 23.26 17.70 -3.26
CA ARG A 57 24.06 18.92 -3.45
C ARG A 57 25.07 18.82 -4.61
N GLU A 58 25.59 17.63 -4.91
CA GLU A 58 26.52 17.41 -6.04
C GLU A 58 25.86 17.58 -7.41
N GLU A 59 24.57 17.31 -7.51
CA GLU A 59 23.81 17.36 -8.77
C GLU A 59 22.89 18.59 -8.84
N GLU A 60 22.89 19.43 -7.80
CA GLU A 60 21.92 20.53 -7.60
C GLU A 60 20.45 20.10 -7.85
N ASN A 61 20.12 18.85 -7.50
CA ASN A 61 18.85 18.24 -7.87
C ASN A 61 18.13 17.64 -6.64
N ILE A 62 16.80 17.58 -6.73
CA ILE A 62 15.93 16.96 -5.74
C ILE A 62 15.55 15.57 -6.24
N TYR A 63 16.00 14.53 -5.55
CA TYR A 63 15.67 13.14 -5.81
C TYR A 63 14.52 12.68 -4.92
N PHE A 64 13.53 12.02 -5.52
CA PHE A 64 12.42 11.39 -4.82
C PHE A 64 12.63 9.87 -4.84
N PRO A 65 13.18 9.26 -3.77
CA PRO A 65 13.18 7.80 -3.64
C PRO A 65 11.76 7.26 -3.80
N LYS A 66 11.61 6.22 -4.61
CA LYS A 66 10.33 5.51 -4.71
C LYS A 66 10.07 4.76 -3.40
N CYS A 67 9.15 5.29 -2.60
CA CYS A 67 8.48 4.56 -1.52
C CYS A 67 7.29 3.75 -2.07
N LEU A 68 6.72 2.89 -1.23
CA LEU A 68 5.90 1.73 -1.59
C LEU A 68 4.72 2.00 -2.54
#